data_AF-A0A8H5QHT6-F1
#
_entry.id   AF-A0A8H5QHT6-F1
#
_cell.length_a   1.000
_cell.length_b   1.000
_cell.length_c   1.000
_cell.angle_alpha   90.00
_cell.angle_beta   90.00
_cell.angle_gamma   90.00
#
_symmetry.space_group_name_H-M   'P 1'
#
loop_
_entity.id
_entity.type
_entity.pdbx_description
1 polymer ?
#
loop_
_entity_poly.entity_id
_entity_poly.type
_entity_poly.pdbx_seq_one_letter_code
_entity_poly.pdbx_strand_id
1 'polypeptide(L)'
;MHEDLKLTGLEGDRLKDKLEYALLPNGINQQEQFLPIGSLRSICNETAVLTELSRYFDNEPAKRYTRYVCDQRKPAKKIFSILALINRIDLIPTIQDAGFFDQDLPLTKNNEGLELRPRCPQDQRSILLARSPRNLKTIRDFYLKQWCVNVPSFGMDGDASHEDFVLESDTIMPWESAGQNIVTGGYGYVQKVKIHKDHHSFVS
;
A
#
# COMPACT_ATOMS: atom_id res chain seq x y z
N MET A 1 15.82 -25.25 -29.07
CA MET A 1 15.90 -26.31 -28.05
C MET A 1 15.80 -25.62 -26.71
N HIS A 2 14.86 -26.08 -25.88
CA HIS A 2 14.25 -25.41 -24.73
C HIS A 2 15.21 -24.91 -23.66
N GLU A 3 14.90 -23.74 -23.10
CA GLU A 3 14.96 -23.52 -21.65
C GLU A 3 13.66 -22.85 -21.21
N ASP A 4 12.67 -23.71 -20.93
CA ASP A 4 11.49 -23.36 -20.16
C ASP A 4 11.91 -23.08 -18.72
N LEU A 5 11.86 -21.80 -18.34
CA LEU A 5 11.90 -21.39 -16.95
C LEU A 5 10.69 -21.99 -16.22
N LYS A 6 10.99 -22.96 -15.35
CA LYS A 6 10.05 -23.56 -14.38
C LYS A 6 9.45 -22.48 -13.48
N LEU A 7 8.31 -21.94 -13.89
CA LEU A 7 7.36 -21.23 -13.03
C LEU A 7 6.55 -22.25 -12.22
N THR A 8 7.20 -23.00 -11.32
CA THR A 8 6.48 -23.92 -10.41
C THR A 8 6.05 -23.16 -9.16
N GLY A 9 4.90 -22.50 -9.25
CA GLY A 9 4.14 -22.02 -8.11
C GLY A 9 2.70 -21.85 -8.56
N LEU A 10 1.81 -22.72 -8.06
CA LEU A 10 0.37 -22.72 -8.35
C LEU A 10 -0.19 -21.29 -8.24
N GLU A 11 -0.98 -20.88 -9.23
CA GLU A 11 -1.57 -19.53 -9.40
C GLU A 11 -2.48 -19.06 -8.24
N GLY A 12 -2.66 -19.86 -7.18
CA GLY A 12 -3.47 -19.52 -6.01
C GLY A 12 -2.69 -19.37 -4.70
N ASP A 13 -1.35 -19.52 -4.72
CA ASP A 13 -0.54 -19.50 -3.51
C ASP A 13 0.52 -18.40 -3.48
N ARG A 14 0.44 -17.42 -4.39
CA ARG A 14 1.28 -16.23 -4.30
C ARG A 14 0.66 -15.22 -3.36
N LEU A 15 1.51 -14.49 -2.65
CA LEU A 15 1.05 -13.40 -1.77
C LEU A 15 0.22 -12.37 -2.55
N LYS A 16 0.61 -12.10 -3.80
CA LYS A 16 -0.10 -11.19 -4.70
C LYS A 16 -1.57 -11.58 -4.86
N ASP A 17 -1.88 -12.84 -5.15
CA ASP A 17 -3.25 -13.28 -5.44
C ASP A 17 -4.14 -13.11 -4.18
N LYS A 18 -3.57 -13.39 -3.00
CA LYS A 18 -4.24 -13.17 -1.70
C LYS A 18 -4.53 -11.68 -1.48
N LEU A 19 -3.60 -10.79 -1.82
CA LEU A 19 -3.79 -9.35 -1.73
C LEU A 19 -4.84 -8.83 -2.72
N GLU A 20 -4.82 -9.31 -3.97
CA GLU A 20 -5.79 -8.93 -5.00
C GLU A 20 -7.20 -9.38 -4.65
N TYR A 21 -7.36 -10.61 -4.14
CA TYR A 21 -8.66 -11.13 -3.71
C TYR A 21 -9.23 -10.40 -2.47
N ALA A 22 -8.36 -9.81 -1.65
CA ALA A 22 -8.75 -9.07 -0.46
C ALA A 22 -9.10 -7.60 -0.72
N LEU A 23 -8.92 -7.10 -1.95
CA LEU A 23 -9.34 -5.75 -2.33
C LEU A 23 -10.87 -5.66 -2.33
N LEU A 24 -11.39 -4.66 -1.62
CA LEU A 24 -12.81 -4.36 -1.59
C LEU A 24 -13.10 -3.14 -2.49
N PRO A 25 -14.22 -3.13 -3.22
CA PRO A 25 -14.66 -1.93 -3.91
C PRO A 25 -15.02 -0.83 -2.92
N ASN A 26 -14.77 0.43 -3.28
CA ASN A 26 -15.26 1.57 -2.52
C ASN A 26 -16.78 1.70 -2.70
N GLY A 27 -17.49 1.92 -1.60
CA GLY A 27 -18.96 1.97 -1.55
C GLY A 27 -19.59 3.20 -2.22
N ILE A 28 -18.79 4.18 -2.65
CA ILE A 28 -19.22 5.37 -3.40
C ILE A 28 -18.72 5.30 -4.84
N ASN A 29 -17.43 5.06 -5.05
CA ASN A 29 -16.81 4.93 -6.35
C ASN A 29 -16.34 3.49 -6.59
N GLN A 30 -17.15 2.66 -7.24
CA GLN A 30 -16.84 1.24 -7.46
C GLN A 30 -15.62 0.98 -8.37
N GLN A 31 -15.10 2.00 -9.05
CA GLN A 31 -13.84 1.89 -9.80
C GLN A 31 -12.62 1.94 -8.89
N GLU A 32 -12.77 2.50 -7.70
CA GLU A 32 -11.75 2.47 -6.66
C GLU A 32 -11.88 1.21 -5.83
N GLN A 33 -10.73 0.67 -5.45
CA GLN A 33 -10.63 -0.45 -4.54
C GLN A 33 -9.62 -0.13 -3.46
N PHE A 34 -9.84 -0.68 -2.27
CA PHE A 34 -8.95 -0.51 -1.13
C PHE A 34 -8.71 -1.85 -0.44
N LEU A 35 -7.55 -2.00 0.17
CA LEU A 35 -7.17 -3.18 0.92
C LEU A 35 -7.40 -2.93 2.41
N PRO A 36 -8.34 -3.65 3.05
CA PRO A 36 -8.59 -3.50 4.48
C PRO A 36 -7.33 -3.72 5.31
N ILE A 37 -7.07 -2.87 6.31
CA ILE A 37 -5.86 -3.00 7.15
C ILE A 37 -5.84 -4.32 7.94
N GLY A 38 -7.00 -4.87 8.32
CA GLY A 38 -7.10 -6.19 8.93
C GLY A 38 -6.65 -7.30 7.97
N SER A 39 -7.15 -7.25 6.72
CA SER A 39 -6.71 -8.15 5.64
C SER A 39 -5.22 -8.03 5.35
N LEU A 40 -4.69 -6.80 5.21
CA LEU A 40 -3.27 -6.54 5.01
C LEU A 40 -2.42 -7.21 6.11
N ARG A 41 -2.78 -7.01 7.38
CA ARG A 41 -2.05 -7.59 8.52
C ARG A 41 -2.10 -9.10 8.55
N SER A 42 -3.26 -9.68 8.23
CA SER A 42 -3.46 -11.12 8.19
C SER A 42 -2.67 -11.78 7.06
N ILE A 43 -2.72 -11.19 5.86
CA ILE A 43 -2.05 -11.71 4.65
C ILE A 43 -0.54 -11.49 4.73
N CYS A 44 -0.08 -10.30 5.11
CA CYS A 44 1.34 -9.95 5.25
C CYS A 44 1.85 -10.19 6.69
N ASN A 45 1.60 -11.39 7.21
CA ASN A 45 2.22 -11.88 8.44
C ASN A 45 3.66 -12.36 8.18
N GLU A 46 4.44 -12.57 9.24
CA GLU A 46 5.87 -12.90 9.16
C GLU A 46 6.15 -14.17 8.34
N THR A 47 5.35 -15.22 8.52
CA THR A 47 5.48 -16.48 7.78
C THR A 47 5.24 -16.27 6.28
N ALA A 48 4.18 -15.56 5.91
CA ALA A 48 3.83 -15.28 4.53
C ALA A 48 4.88 -14.38 3.85
N VAL A 49 5.35 -13.36 4.55
CA VAL A 49 6.41 -12.46 4.09
C VAL A 49 7.71 -13.23 3.84
N LEU A 50 8.15 -14.07 4.80
CA LEU A 50 9.34 -14.90 4.63
C LEU A 50 9.19 -15.87 3.46
N THR A 51 8.02 -16.50 3.32
CA THR A 51 7.74 -17.46 2.26
C THR A 51 7.85 -16.80 0.88
N GLU A 52 7.27 -15.60 0.72
CA GLU A 52 7.34 -14.86 -0.54
C GLU A 52 8.77 -14.37 -0.82
N LEU A 53 9.46 -13.81 0.18
CA LEU A 53 10.84 -13.32 0.02
C LEU A 53 11.83 -14.44 -0.32
N SER A 54 11.65 -15.64 0.22
CA SER A 54 12.50 -16.80 -0.07
C SER A 54 12.42 -17.26 -1.53
N ARG A 55 11.47 -16.74 -2.31
CA ARG A 55 11.39 -16.97 -3.77
C ARG A 55 12.32 -16.06 -4.57
N TYR A 56 12.77 -14.96 -3.99
CA TYR A 56 13.59 -13.93 -4.65
C TYR A 56 15.01 -13.84 -4.09
N PHE A 57 15.22 -14.31 -2.86
CA PHE A 57 16.47 -14.13 -2.13
C PHE A 57 16.88 -15.40 -1.41
N ASP A 58 18.19 -15.57 -1.22
CA ASP A 58 18.75 -16.62 -0.37
C ASP A 58 18.27 -16.49 1.08
N ASN A 59 18.43 -17.56 1.84
CA ASN A 59 17.90 -17.72 3.21
C ASN A 59 18.22 -16.53 4.14
N GLU A 60 19.49 -16.12 4.24
CA GLU A 60 19.88 -15.04 5.16
C GLU A 60 19.36 -13.66 4.72
N PRO A 61 19.51 -13.23 3.45
CA PRO A 61 18.85 -12.03 2.95
C PRO A 61 17.32 -12.06 3.13
N ALA A 62 16.65 -13.17 2.82
CA ALA A 62 15.20 -13.30 2.99
C ALA A 62 14.79 -13.05 4.45
N LYS A 63 15.47 -13.67 5.43
CA LYS A 63 15.24 -13.40 6.85
C LYS A 63 15.49 -11.93 7.23
N ARG A 64 16.55 -11.31 6.71
CA ARG A 64 16.85 -9.88 6.95
C ARG A 64 15.70 -9.00 6.45
N TYR A 65 15.22 -9.23 5.24
CA TYR A 65 14.13 -8.46 4.65
C TYR A 65 12.80 -8.72 5.36
N THR A 66 12.54 -9.94 5.82
CA THR A 66 11.37 -10.24 6.66
C THR A 66 11.36 -9.41 7.94
N ARG A 67 12.49 -9.30 8.64
CA ARG A 67 12.59 -8.48 9.86
C ARG A 67 12.32 -7.00 9.58
N TYR A 68 12.82 -6.49 8.46
CA TYR A 68 12.55 -5.12 8.02
C TYR A 68 11.06 -4.89 7.69
N VAL A 69 10.44 -5.80 6.93
CA VAL A 69 9.02 -5.69 6.56
C VAL A 69 8.12 -5.81 7.79
N CYS A 70 8.41 -6.76 8.68
CA CYS A 70 7.58 -7.10 9.83
C CYS A 70 7.97 -6.39 11.12
N ASP A 71 8.85 -5.39 11.07
CA ASP A 71 9.25 -4.62 12.25
C ASP A 71 8.01 -4.08 12.99
N GLN A 72 8.01 -4.22 14.32
CA GLN A 72 6.84 -3.88 15.15
C GLN A 72 6.64 -2.38 15.32
N ARG A 73 7.72 -1.59 15.28
CA ARG A 73 7.70 -0.14 15.52
C ARG A 73 7.66 0.64 14.22
N LYS A 74 8.39 0.16 13.22
CA LYS A 74 8.56 0.83 11.94
C LYS A 74 8.41 -0.19 10.80
N PRO A 75 7.19 -0.71 10.57
CA PRO A 75 6.95 -1.71 9.52
C PRO A 75 7.10 -1.11 8.11
N ALA A 76 7.35 -2.00 7.15
CA ALA A 76 7.30 -1.72 5.71
C ALA A 76 6.30 -2.67 5.01
N LYS A 77 5.19 -3.02 5.69
CA LYS A 77 4.19 -3.98 5.19
C LYS A 77 3.40 -3.42 4.01
N LYS A 78 2.92 -2.18 4.08
CA LYS A 78 2.24 -1.53 2.95
C LYS A 78 3.17 -1.44 1.74
N ILE A 79 4.41 -1.00 1.94
CA ILE A 79 5.41 -0.95 0.86
C ILE A 79 5.61 -2.34 0.24
N PHE A 80 5.82 -3.35 1.07
CA PHE A 80 5.98 -4.73 0.62
C PHE A 80 4.74 -5.24 -0.15
N SER A 81 3.53 -4.95 0.32
CA SER A 81 2.29 -5.29 -0.39
C SER A 81 2.17 -4.58 -1.74
N ILE A 82 2.57 -3.31 -1.84
CA ILE A 82 2.61 -2.59 -3.11
C ILE A 82 3.57 -3.30 -4.07
N LEU A 83 4.79 -3.63 -3.61
CA LEU A 83 5.77 -4.38 -4.40
C LEU A 83 5.24 -5.75 -4.85
N ALA A 84 4.53 -6.46 -3.98
CA ALA A 84 3.90 -7.74 -4.31
C ALA A 84 2.85 -7.57 -5.42
N LEU A 85 1.95 -6.60 -5.28
CA LEU A 85 0.88 -6.30 -6.22
C LEU A 85 1.40 -5.92 -7.61
N ILE A 86 2.56 -5.26 -7.69
CA ILE A 86 3.19 -4.88 -8.95
C ILE A 86 4.24 -5.89 -9.45
N ASN A 87 4.40 -7.04 -8.79
CA ASN A 87 5.39 -8.08 -9.09
C ASN A 87 6.86 -7.56 -9.08
N ARG A 88 7.21 -6.72 -8.10
CA ARG A 88 8.55 -6.13 -7.96
C ARG A 88 9.16 -6.32 -6.56
N ILE A 89 8.95 -7.49 -5.95
CA ILE A 89 9.58 -7.85 -4.65
C ILE A 89 11.10 -7.75 -4.71
N ASP A 90 11.71 -7.90 -5.90
CA ASP A 90 13.14 -7.69 -6.15
C ASP A 90 13.66 -6.31 -5.70
N LEU A 91 12.80 -5.32 -5.54
CA LEU A 91 13.16 -3.97 -5.10
C LEU A 91 13.22 -3.77 -3.58
N ILE A 92 12.84 -4.76 -2.76
CA ILE A 92 12.89 -4.61 -1.30
C ILE A 92 14.27 -4.18 -0.76
N PRO A 93 15.43 -4.64 -1.29
CA PRO A 93 16.73 -4.18 -0.81
C PRO A 93 16.94 -2.69 -1.09
N THR A 94 16.59 -2.24 -2.29
CA THR A 94 16.71 -0.83 -2.70
C THR A 94 15.86 0.09 -1.83
N ILE A 95 14.64 -0.34 -1.48
CA ILE A 95 13.77 0.43 -0.58
C ILE A 95 14.36 0.47 0.84
N GLN A 96 14.82 -0.67 1.36
CA GLN A 96 15.40 -0.76 2.69
C GLN A 96 16.66 0.11 2.79
N ASP A 97 17.56 0.02 1.81
CA ASP A 97 18.82 0.76 1.80
C ASP A 97 18.59 2.28 1.68
N ALA A 98 17.53 2.70 0.99
CA ALA A 98 17.08 4.09 0.95
C ALA A 98 16.32 4.53 2.22
N GLY A 99 16.07 3.60 3.15
CA GLY A 99 15.53 3.88 4.49
C GLY A 99 14.03 4.21 4.51
N PHE A 100 13.25 3.73 3.55
CA PHE A 100 11.79 3.98 3.49
C PHE A 100 10.99 3.01 4.35
N PHE A 101 9.84 3.46 4.86
CA PHE A 101 8.92 2.67 5.67
C PHE A 101 7.47 3.07 5.37
N ASP A 102 6.48 2.33 5.90
CA ASP A 102 5.06 2.58 5.61
C ASP A 102 4.62 4.00 5.96
N GLN A 103 5.22 4.61 6.98
CA GLN A 103 4.97 6.01 7.39
C GLN A 103 5.41 7.06 6.36
N ASP A 104 6.28 6.69 5.43
CA ASP A 104 6.78 7.59 4.39
C ASP A 104 5.83 7.63 3.16
N LEU A 105 4.82 6.74 3.12
CA LEU A 105 3.78 6.76 2.10
C LEU A 105 2.80 7.93 2.36
N PRO A 106 2.25 8.56 1.30
CA PRO A 106 2.48 8.24 -0.11
C PRO A 106 3.77 8.84 -0.67
N LEU A 107 4.47 8.08 -1.52
CA LEU A 107 5.62 8.57 -2.27
C LEU A 107 5.16 9.27 -3.56
N THR A 108 5.93 10.27 -3.97
CA THR A 108 5.75 10.94 -5.26
C THR A 108 6.84 10.54 -6.24
N LYS A 109 6.61 10.83 -7.52
CA LYS A 109 7.60 10.65 -8.58
C LYS A 109 8.23 11.97 -8.99
N ASN A 110 9.42 11.93 -9.56
CA ASN A 110 9.95 13.09 -10.29
C ASN A 110 9.27 13.25 -11.67
N ASN A 111 9.55 14.37 -12.35
CA ASN A 111 8.95 14.68 -13.65
C ASN A 111 9.28 13.63 -14.71
N GLU A 112 10.44 12.99 -14.60
CA GLU A 112 10.88 11.94 -15.52
C GLU A 112 10.27 10.56 -15.21
N GLY A 113 9.65 10.38 -14.04
CA GLY A 113 9.12 9.09 -13.60
C GLY A 113 10.20 8.04 -13.31
N LEU A 114 11.43 8.45 -12.97
CA LEU A 114 12.56 7.56 -12.70
C LEU A 114 12.85 7.37 -11.21
N GLU A 115 12.19 8.16 -10.38
CA GLU A 115 12.50 8.29 -8.96
C GLU A 115 11.23 8.20 -8.14
N LEU A 116 11.29 7.51 -7.00
CA LEU A 116 10.33 7.65 -5.91
C LEU A 116 10.98 8.44 -4.77
N ARG A 117 10.25 9.41 -4.24
CA ARG A 117 10.73 10.26 -3.14
C ARG A 117 9.58 10.63 -2.21
N PRO A 118 9.87 11.00 -0.95
CA PRO A 118 8.89 11.56 -0.04
C PRO A 118 8.26 12.81 -0.65
N ARG A 119 7.05 13.14 -0.19
CA ARG A 119 6.40 14.42 -0.53
C ARG A 119 6.98 15.60 0.27
N CYS A 120 7.62 15.32 1.40
CA CYS A 120 8.28 16.32 2.25
C CYS A 120 9.48 16.93 1.50
N PRO A 121 9.46 18.23 1.14
CA PRO A 121 10.54 18.84 0.35
C PRO A 121 11.90 18.85 1.05
N GLN A 122 11.91 18.81 2.39
CA GLN A 122 13.13 18.75 3.19
C GLN A 122 13.78 17.36 3.18
N ASP A 123 13.01 16.32 2.87
CA ASP A 123 13.52 14.95 2.85
C ASP A 123 14.14 14.64 1.49
N GLN A 124 15.46 14.43 1.49
CA GLN A 124 16.26 14.18 0.29
C GLN A 124 16.39 12.68 -0.04
N ARG A 125 15.77 11.79 0.74
CA ARG A 125 15.76 10.35 0.43
C ARG A 125 15.08 10.11 -0.91
N SER A 126 15.63 9.22 -1.71
CA SER A 126 15.05 8.84 -2.98
C SER A 126 15.43 7.42 -3.39
N ILE A 127 14.59 6.81 -4.21
CA ILE A 127 14.85 5.55 -4.91
C ILE A 127 14.96 5.90 -6.39
N LEU A 128 16.19 6.02 -6.89
CA LEU A 128 16.47 6.23 -8.31
C LEU A 128 16.63 4.88 -9.01
N LEU A 129 15.80 4.63 -10.01
CA LEU A 129 15.95 3.46 -10.87
C LEU A 129 16.59 3.85 -12.20
N ALA A 130 17.46 2.98 -12.74
CA ALA A 130 18.06 3.18 -14.05
C ALA A 130 16.97 3.33 -15.13
N ARG A 131 17.17 4.24 -16.09
CA ARG A 131 16.21 4.50 -17.16
C ARG A 131 16.03 3.24 -18.03
N SER A 132 14.85 2.65 -17.93
CA SER A 132 14.40 1.54 -18.78
C SER A 132 12.86 1.50 -18.82
N PRO A 133 12.24 0.94 -19.88
CA PRO A 133 10.79 0.78 -19.93
C PRO A 133 10.21 0.02 -18.72
N ARG A 134 10.93 -1.02 -18.26
CA ARG A 134 10.55 -1.80 -17.07
C ARG A 134 10.51 -0.92 -15.82
N ASN A 135 11.53 -0.10 -15.59
CA ASN A 135 11.60 0.73 -14.39
C ASN A 135 10.61 1.90 -14.44
N LEU A 136 10.40 2.53 -15.60
CA LEU A 136 9.36 3.54 -15.77
C LEU A 136 7.97 2.97 -15.45
N LYS A 137 7.67 1.76 -15.95
CA LYS A 137 6.44 1.05 -15.61
C LYS A 137 6.36 0.79 -14.11
N THR A 138 7.44 0.35 -13.48
CA THR A 138 7.47 0.09 -12.03
C THR A 138 7.23 1.33 -11.19
N ILE A 139 7.85 2.48 -11.51
CA ILE A 139 7.57 3.73 -10.79
C ILE A 139 6.11 4.13 -10.95
N ARG A 140 5.58 4.04 -12.17
CA ARG A 140 4.16 4.34 -12.45
C ARG A 140 3.23 3.40 -11.66
N ASP A 141 3.49 2.10 -11.71
CA ASP A 141 2.63 1.10 -11.05
C ASP A 141 2.70 1.24 -9.53
N PHE A 142 3.88 1.49 -8.95
CA PHE A 142 4.02 1.78 -7.53
C PHE A 142 3.23 3.04 -7.15
N TYR A 143 3.41 4.13 -7.92
CA TYR A 143 2.73 5.39 -7.69
C TYR A 143 1.20 5.24 -7.67
N LEU A 144 0.64 4.43 -8.57
CA LEU A 144 -0.79 4.19 -8.66
C LEU A 144 -1.28 3.21 -7.59
N LYS A 145 -0.56 2.10 -7.40
CA LYS A 145 -0.99 1.00 -6.53
C LYS A 145 -0.91 1.36 -5.04
N GLN A 146 -0.08 2.33 -4.65
CA GLN A 146 0.00 2.76 -3.25
C GLN A 146 -1.34 3.22 -2.69
N TRP A 147 -2.23 3.79 -3.50
CA TRP A 147 -3.48 4.37 -3.01
C TRP A 147 -4.49 3.33 -2.54
N CYS A 148 -4.48 2.11 -3.12
CA CYS A 148 -5.33 1.04 -2.64
C CYS A 148 -4.77 0.35 -1.38
N VAL A 149 -3.52 0.62 -1.00
CA VAL A 149 -2.86 0.00 0.17
C VAL A 149 -2.68 1.01 1.31
N ASN A 150 -2.37 2.27 0.99
CA ASN A 150 -2.19 3.35 1.95
C ASN A 150 -3.52 4.04 2.30
N VAL A 151 -4.44 3.23 2.80
CA VAL A 151 -5.81 3.65 3.10
C VAL A 151 -5.85 4.25 4.52
N PRO A 152 -6.50 5.40 4.73
CA PRO A 152 -6.63 6.02 6.05
C PRO A 152 -7.31 5.12 7.08
N SER A 153 -7.00 5.34 8.35
CA SER A 153 -7.67 4.69 9.49
C SER A 153 -7.97 5.76 10.53
N PHE A 154 -9.17 5.72 11.11
CA PHE A 154 -9.71 6.79 11.95
C PHE A 154 -9.85 6.34 13.41
N GLY A 155 -9.19 7.05 14.32
CA GLY A 155 -9.35 6.86 15.76
C GLY A 155 -10.26 7.94 16.36
N MET A 156 -10.78 7.68 17.55
CA MET A 156 -11.20 8.76 18.45
C MET A 156 -10.13 8.85 19.53
N ASP A 157 -9.37 9.95 19.55
CA ASP A 157 -8.59 10.31 20.73
C ASP A 157 -9.55 10.91 21.76
N GLY A 158 -9.48 10.40 22.99
CA GLY A 158 -10.56 10.28 23.97
C GLY A 158 -11.28 11.53 24.51
N ASP A 159 -11.30 12.66 23.80
CA ASP A 159 -12.13 13.83 24.14
C ASP A 159 -12.62 14.62 22.90
N ALA A 160 -12.19 14.27 21.67
CA ALA A 160 -12.56 15.02 20.47
C ALA A 160 -13.83 14.45 19.81
N SER A 161 -14.88 15.26 19.70
CA SER A 161 -16.10 14.88 18.97
C SER A 161 -15.93 14.97 17.45
N HIS A 162 -14.95 15.74 16.96
CA HIS A 162 -14.71 16.03 15.55
C HIS A 162 -13.20 16.21 15.27
N GLU A 163 -12.69 15.63 14.19
CA GLU A 163 -11.32 15.84 13.69
C GLU A 163 -11.37 16.24 12.21
N ASP A 164 -10.59 17.27 11.87
CA ASP A 164 -10.42 17.72 10.49
C ASP A 164 -9.21 17.02 9.87
N PHE A 165 -9.44 16.27 8.79
CA PHE A 165 -8.39 15.60 8.03
C PHE A 165 -8.15 16.32 6.71
N VAL A 166 -6.91 16.75 6.47
CA VAL A 166 -6.47 17.17 5.15
C VAL A 166 -5.99 15.93 4.40
N LEU A 167 -6.73 15.55 3.36
CA LEU A 167 -6.47 14.36 2.56
C LEU A 167 -5.94 14.74 1.17
N GLU A 168 -5.15 13.84 0.61
CA GLU A 168 -4.63 13.99 -0.74
C GLU A 168 -5.73 13.68 -1.77
N SER A 169 -5.64 14.29 -2.96
CA SER A 169 -6.66 14.11 -4.00
C SER A 169 -6.83 12.67 -4.47
N ASP A 170 -5.75 11.89 -4.41
CA ASP A 170 -5.71 10.48 -4.82
C ASP A 170 -6.03 9.51 -3.67
N THR A 171 -6.31 10.02 -2.46
CA THR A 171 -6.61 9.17 -1.31
C THR A 171 -7.90 8.40 -1.54
N ILE A 172 -7.78 7.07 -1.62
CA ILE A 172 -8.94 6.17 -1.63
C ILE A 172 -9.41 6.01 -0.19
N MET A 173 -10.68 6.34 0.03
CA MET A 173 -11.29 6.22 1.34
C MET A 173 -11.89 4.82 1.56
N PRO A 174 -11.86 4.27 2.79
CA PRO A 174 -12.41 2.95 3.10
C PRO A 174 -13.93 3.01 3.29
N TRP A 175 -14.67 3.52 2.32
CA TRP A 175 -16.12 3.62 2.39
C TRP A 175 -16.77 2.28 2.09
N GLU A 176 -17.62 1.82 3.01
CA GLU A 176 -18.48 0.66 2.80
C GLU A 176 -19.78 1.07 2.11
N SER A 177 -20.32 2.25 2.46
CA SER A 177 -21.49 2.83 1.82
C SER A 177 -21.62 4.31 2.11
N ALA A 178 -22.48 4.99 1.35
CA ALA A 178 -22.89 6.36 1.62
C ALA A 178 -24.40 6.48 1.80
N GLY A 179 -24.80 7.41 2.67
CA GLY A 179 -26.19 7.80 2.83
C GLY A 179 -26.70 8.58 1.61
N GLN A 180 -28.00 8.48 1.36
CA GLN A 180 -28.66 9.15 0.24
C GLN A 180 -28.76 10.67 0.40
N ASN A 181 -28.70 11.17 1.64
CA ASN A 181 -28.81 12.59 1.92
C ASN A 181 -27.46 13.28 1.77
N ILE A 182 -27.36 14.12 0.75
CA ILE A 182 -26.22 15.01 0.50
C ILE A 182 -26.71 16.45 0.76
N VAL A 183 -26.08 17.13 1.72
CA VAL A 183 -26.34 18.55 1.99
C VAL A 183 -25.31 19.37 1.23
N THR A 184 -25.75 20.18 0.27
CA THR A 184 -24.84 21.01 -0.54
C THR A 184 -24.87 22.46 -0.07
N GLY A 185 -23.70 23.06 0.13
CA GLY A 185 -23.51 24.49 0.39
C GLY A 185 -22.78 25.18 -0.76
N GLY A 186 -22.44 26.47 -0.60
CA GLY A 186 -21.79 27.26 -1.67
C GLY A 186 -20.38 26.79 -2.08
N TYR A 187 -19.70 26.03 -1.22
CA TYR A 187 -18.29 25.65 -1.41
C TYR A 187 -18.01 24.15 -1.22
N GLY A 188 -19.06 23.33 -1.08
CA GLY A 188 -18.88 21.89 -0.85
C GLY A 188 -20.18 21.18 -0.50
N TYR A 189 -20.07 19.89 -0.19
CA TYR A 189 -21.18 19.08 0.27
C TYR A 189 -20.80 18.27 1.50
N VAL A 190 -21.81 17.91 2.28
CA VAL A 190 -21.71 17.05 3.45
C VAL A 190 -22.54 15.80 3.17
N GLN A 191 -21.93 14.64 3.35
CA GLN A 191 -22.58 13.34 3.17
C GLN A 191 -22.24 12.42 4.33
N LYS A 192 -23.24 11.70 4.83
CA LYS A 192 -23.02 10.65 5.83
C LYS A 192 -22.45 9.41 5.14
N VAL A 193 -21.37 8.84 5.68
CA VAL A 193 -20.72 7.64 5.16
C VAL A 193 -20.63 6.56 6.23
N LYS A 194 -20.57 5.30 5.80
CA LYS A 194 -20.17 4.18 6.65
C LYS A 194 -18.73 3.82 6.31
N ILE A 195 -17.85 3.91 7.32
CA ILE A 195 -16.44 3.53 7.20
C ILE A 195 -16.32 2.03 7.41
N HIS A 196 -15.48 1.35 6.63
CA HIS A 196 -15.18 -0.06 6.83
C HIS A 196 -14.60 -0.29 8.24
N LYS A 197 -15.12 -1.29 8.96
CA LYS A 197 -14.81 -1.56 10.37
C LYS A 197 -13.32 -1.68 10.71
N ASP A 198 -12.51 -2.21 9.78
CA ASP A 198 -11.07 -2.35 10.02
C ASP A 198 -10.33 -1.00 10.03
N HIS A 199 -10.95 0.05 9.49
CA HIS A 199 -10.38 1.39 9.33
C HIS A 199 -10.92 2.40 10.33
N HIS A 200 -11.59 1.97 11.40
CA HIS A 200 -11.89 2.87 12.50
C HIS A 200 -11.95 2.15 13.85
N SER A 201 -11.75 2.89 14.94
CA SER A 201 -11.94 2.41 16.31
C SER A 201 -13.13 3.05 17.02
N PHE A 202 -14.02 3.71 16.27
CA PHE A 202 -15.24 4.31 16.84
C PHE A 202 -16.06 3.26 17.58
N VAL A 203 -16.33 3.52 18.86
CA VAL A 203 -17.12 2.64 19.72
C VAL A 203 -18.60 2.82 19.34
N SER A 204 -19.30 1.71 19.11
CA SER A 204 -20.74 1.68 18.83
C SER A 204 -21.57 1.68 20.11
#